data_AF-A0AAN5LG76-F1
#
_entry.id   AF-A0AAN5LG76-F1
#
_cell.length_a   1.000
_cell.length_b   1.000
_cell.length_c   1.000
_cell.angle_alpha   90.00
_cell.angle_beta   90.00
_cell.angle_gamma   90.00
#
_symmetry.space_group_name_H-M   'P 1'
#
loop_
_entity.id
_entity.type
_entity.pdbx_description
1 polymer ?
#
loop_
_entity_poly.entity_id
_entity_poly.type
_entity_poly.pdbx_seq_one_letter_code
_entity_poly.pdbx_strand_id
1 'polypeptide(L)'
;MIDASLINLPWATLVTLASGYIGYFIANVGLKDHHKPIDITFSTLIFGLFAAMVYQAFIWIGWGEYLAALLAVLYAFANGAWWRKYGRKLMYKFLRDHDISWSDSTSSAWQQMFGQIDFRTTELVVFLKNGAALASRDMGRFEGLANGPFTLGNQGDVILYVTDRLSVKTGKWKKDENVIYNPDGALATYVPADQIARLEIRRIRARDAPGIPS
;
A
#
# COMPACT_ATOMS: atom_id res chain seq x y z
N MET A 1 20.97 -16.95 8.68
CA MET A 1 22.31 -16.47 9.08
C MET A 1 22.69 -15.39 8.11
N ILE A 2 22.85 -14.14 8.55
CA ILE A 2 23.45 -13.09 7.72
C ILE A 2 24.93 -13.44 7.66
N ASP A 3 25.41 -13.72 6.46
CA ASP A 3 26.80 -14.11 6.22
C ASP A 3 27.71 -12.91 6.55
N ALA A 4 28.75 -13.12 7.36
CA ALA A 4 29.61 -12.03 7.85
C ALA A 4 30.32 -11.27 6.72
N SER A 5 30.41 -11.89 5.54
CA SER A 5 30.86 -11.31 4.28
C SER A 5 30.08 -10.06 3.86
N LEU A 6 28.79 -9.95 4.22
CA LEU A 6 27.96 -8.79 3.87
C LEU A 6 28.34 -7.53 4.64
N ILE A 7 28.72 -7.66 5.92
CA ILE A 7 29.11 -6.52 6.77
C ILE A 7 30.50 -5.99 6.37
N ASN A 8 31.34 -6.86 5.83
CA ASN A 8 32.69 -6.52 5.36
C ASN A 8 32.72 -5.88 3.96
N LEU A 9 31.55 -5.61 3.35
CA LEU A 9 31.50 -4.91 2.08
C LEU A 9 32.00 -3.46 2.22
N PRO A 10 32.56 -2.87 1.15
CA PRO A 10 32.91 -1.45 1.14
C PRO A 10 31.73 -0.58 1.58
N TRP A 11 32.02 0.46 2.37
CA TRP A 11 30.99 1.35 2.93
C TRP A 11 30.00 1.88 1.88
N ALA A 12 30.52 2.32 0.73
CA ALA A 12 29.70 2.78 -0.39
C ALA A 12 28.71 1.71 -0.90
N THR A 13 29.12 0.44 -0.93
CA THR A 13 28.27 -0.69 -1.33
C THR A 13 27.15 -0.94 -0.32
N LEU A 14 27.46 -0.88 0.98
CA LEU A 14 26.47 -0.99 2.05
C LEU A 14 25.41 0.11 1.96
N VAL A 15 25.85 1.37 1.82
CA VAL A 15 24.97 2.53 1.67
C VAL A 15 24.07 2.38 0.45
N THR A 16 24.64 1.92 -0.67
CA THR A 16 23.91 1.71 -1.93
C THR A 16 22.82 0.64 -1.79
N LEU A 17 23.16 -0.53 -1.23
CA LEU A 17 22.21 -1.63 -1.04
C LEU A 17 21.10 -1.26 -0.05
N ALA A 18 21.46 -0.64 1.08
CA ALA A 18 20.49 -0.22 2.08
C ALA A 18 19.51 0.82 1.51
N SER A 19 20.05 1.85 0.85
CA SER A 19 19.24 2.90 0.22
C SER A 19 18.34 2.34 -0.88
N GLY A 20 18.87 1.45 -1.72
CA GLY A 20 18.11 0.78 -2.77
C GLY A 20 16.93 -0.02 -2.22
N TYR A 21 17.15 -0.76 -1.13
CA TYR A 21 16.08 -1.55 -0.51
C TYR A 21 15.02 -0.64 0.10
N ILE A 22 15.40 0.48 0.73
CA ILE A 22 14.46 1.47 1.27
C ILE A 22 13.60 2.06 0.13
N GLY A 23 14.22 2.47 -0.98
CA GLY A 23 13.51 2.99 -2.14
C GLY A 23 12.52 1.96 -2.72
N TYR A 24 12.97 0.71 -2.90
CA TYR A 24 12.11 -0.40 -3.30
C TYR A 24 10.96 -0.63 -2.31
N PHE A 25 11.26 -0.64 -1.02
CA PHE A 25 10.28 -0.88 0.04
C PHE A 25 9.15 0.13 -0.06
N ILE A 26 9.48 1.44 -0.09
CA ILE A 26 8.54 2.56 -0.15
C ILE A 26 7.74 2.53 -1.45
N ALA A 27 8.42 2.31 -2.57
CA ALA A 27 7.79 2.23 -3.89
C ALA A 27 6.72 1.13 -3.99
N ASN A 28 6.82 0.08 -3.16
CA ASN A 28 6.00 -1.12 -3.23
C ASN A 28 5.19 -1.41 -1.95
N VAL A 29 5.14 -0.50 -0.96
CA VAL A 29 4.30 -0.70 0.24
C VAL A 29 2.85 -0.99 -0.17
N GLY A 30 2.27 -2.06 0.39
CA GLY A 30 0.90 -2.48 0.12
C GLY A 30 0.67 -3.24 -1.19
N LEU A 31 1.71 -3.52 -1.99
CA LEU A 31 1.60 -4.29 -3.25
C LEU A 31 2.49 -5.55 -3.30
N LYS A 32 3.15 -5.92 -2.20
CA LYS A 32 4.32 -6.83 -2.22
C LYS A 32 4.01 -8.29 -2.45
N ASP A 33 2.75 -8.69 -2.39
CA ASP A 33 2.45 -10.10 -2.54
C ASP A 33 2.70 -10.48 -3.99
N HIS A 34 3.73 -11.30 -4.19
CA HIS A 34 4.13 -12.00 -5.41
C HIS A 34 5.30 -11.41 -6.24
N HIS A 35 6.09 -10.48 -5.70
CA HIS A 35 7.36 -10.12 -6.37
C HIS A 35 8.36 -11.27 -6.27
N LYS A 36 8.87 -11.75 -7.41
CA LYS A 36 9.90 -12.79 -7.40
C LYS A 36 11.18 -12.21 -6.77
N PRO A 37 11.99 -13.01 -6.05
CA PRO A 37 13.25 -12.52 -5.47
C PRO A 37 14.15 -11.79 -6.47
N ILE A 38 14.13 -12.24 -7.74
CA ILE A 38 14.86 -11.60 -8.85
C ILE A 38 14.39 -10.15 -9.09
N ASP A 39 13.08 -9.89 -9.05
CA ASP A 39 12.49 -8.56 -9.26
C ASP A 39 12.80 -7.63 -8.09
N ILE A 40 12.81 -8.17 -6.86
CA ILE A 40 13.21 -7.44 -5.65
C ILE A 40 14.66 -6.98 -5.75
N THR A 41 15.55 -7.90 -6.14
CA THR A 41 16.98 -7.62 -6.28
C THR A 41 17.23 -6.56 -7.35
N PHE A 42 16.69 -6.73 -8.56
CA PHE A 42 16.90 -5.74 -9.62
C PHE A 42 16.25 -4.38 -9.33
N SER A 43 15.06 -4.36 -8.74
CA SER A 43 14.44 -3.11 -8.33
C SER A 43 15.25 -2.39 -7.26
N THR A 44 15.77 -3.14 -6.28
CA THR A 44 16.67 -2.63 -5.24
C THR A 44 17.94 -2.04 -5.86
N LEU A 45 18.53 -2.71 -6.85
CA LEU A 45 19.70 -2.20 -7.57
C LEU A 45 19.38 -0.92 -8.36
N ILE A 46 18.22 -0.80 -8.99
CA ILE A 46 17.81 0.41 -9.72
C ILE A 46 17.69 1.60 -8.75
N PHE A 47 16.97 1.44 -7.64
CA PHE A 47 16.88 2.51 -6.63
C PHE A 47 18.25 2.80 -5.99
N GLY A 48 19.06 1.77 -5.76
CA GLY A 48 20.41 1.87 -5.23
C GLY A 48 21.34 2.65 -6.16
N LEU A 49 21.25 2.43 -7.48
CA LEU A 49 22.04 3.16 -8.48
C LEU A 49 21.86 4.68 -8.35
N PHE A 50 20.61 5.14 -8.23
CA PHE A 50 20.36 6.58 -8.05
C PHE A 50 20.89 7.11 -6.72
N ALA A 51 20.75 6.33 -5.64
CA ALA A 51 21.32 6.70 -4.34
C ALA A 51 22.85 6.75 -4.37
N ALA A 52 23.50 5.81 -5.08
CA ALA A 52 24.95 5.77 -5.25
C ALA A 52 25.48 6.97 -6.02
N MET A 53 24.77 7.42 -7.06
CA MET A 53 25.13 8.64 -7.79
C MET A 53 25.06 9.88 -6.89
N VAL A 54 24.02 9.98 -6.05
CA VAL A 54 23.90 11.07 -5.08
C VAL A 54 25.02 11.00 -4.04
N TYR A 55 25.29 9.82 -3.48
CA TYR A 55 26.41 9.60 -2.57
C TYR A 55 27.73 10.08 -3.18
N GLN A 56 28.06 9.62 -4.40
CA GLN A 56 29.30 9.95 -5.07
C GLN A 56 29.41 11.46 -5.39
N ALA A 57 28.31 12.11 -5.77
CA ALA A 57 28.29 13.55 -6.00
C ALA A 57 28.66 14.35 -4.75
N PHE A 58 28.14 13.97 -3.58
CA PHE A 58 28.49 14.64 -2.32
C PHE A 58 29.93 14.37 -1.89
N ILE A 59 30.45 13.16 -2.11
CA ILE A 59 31.87 12.85 -1.89
C ILE A 59 32.76 13.73 -2.78
N TRP A 60 32.42 13.94 -4.05
CA TRP A 60 33.20 14.80 -4.96
C TRP A 60 33.20 16.28 -4.55
N ILE A 61 32.13 16.74 -3.89
CA ILE A 61 32.06 18.11 -3.33
C ILE A 61 32.86 18.22 -2.02
N GLY A 62 33.45 17.12 -1.54
CA GLY A 62 34.30 17.08 -0.35
C GLY A 62 33.51 16.91 0.96
N TRP A 63 32.26 16.46 0.89
CA TRP A 63 31.48 16.19 2.10
C TRP A 63 31.92 14.88 2.74
N GLY A 64 31.78 14.78 4.08
CA GLY A 64 32.13 13.57 4.81
C GLY A 64 31.26 12.37 4.41
N GLU A 65 31.86 11.18 4.44
CA GLU A 65 31.21 9.91 4.01
C GLU A 65 29.89 9.63 4.72
N TYR A 66 29.79 9.96 6.02
CA TYR A 66 28.57 9.78 6.79
C TYR A 66 27.45 10.74 6.39
N LEU A 67 27.78 11.99 6.06
CA LEU A 67 26.81 12.99 5.63
C LEU A 67 26.31 12.68 4.22
N ALA A 68 27.22 12.29 3.33
CA ALA A 68 26.86 11.80 1.99
C ALA A 68 25.94 10.57 2.05
N ALA A 69 26.22 9.63 2.97
CA ALA A 69 25.38 8.46 3.19
C ALA A 69 23.97 8.82 3.66
N LEU A 70 23.84 9.74 4.62
CA LEU A 70 22.54 10.21 5.10
C LEU A 70 21.71 10.82 3.97
N LEU A 71 22.32 11.66 3.12
CA LEU A 71 21.64 12.30 1.99
C LEU A 71 21.23 11.29 0.92
N ALA A 72 22.07 10.28 0.66
CA ALA A 72 21.73 9.19 -0.25
C ALA A 72 20.49 8.39 0.22
N VAL A 73 20.39 8.13 1.54
CA VAL A 73 19.22 7.47 2.14
C VAL A 73 17.96 8.34 2.03
N LEU A 74 18.07 9.63 2.38
CA LEU A 74 16.94 10.58 2.27
C LEU A 74 16.47 10.72 0.82
N TYR A 75 17.41 10.78 -0.13
CA TYR A 75 17.10 10.78 -1.54
C TYR A 75 16.40 9.50 -1.98
N ALA A 76 16.86 8.32 -1.54
CA ALA A 76 16.22 7.05 -1.88
C ALA A 76 14.78 6.97 -1.33
N PHE A 77 14.54 7.52 -0.14
CA PHE A 77 13.20 7.66 0.42
C PHE A 77 12.31 8.53 -0.48
N ALA A 78 12.79 9.73 -0.82
CA ALA A 78 12.06 10.66 -1.68
C ALA A 78 11.80 10.08 -3.08
N ASN A 79 12.79 9.41 -3.66
CA ASN A 79 12.68 8.76 -4.97
C ASN A 79 11.66 7.61 -4.95
N GLY A 80 11.70 6.75 -3.93
CA GLY A 80 10.70 5.68 -3.75
C GLY A 80 9.28 6.24 -3.62
N ALA A 81 9.10 7.30 -2.83
CA ALA A 81 7.82 7.98 -2.65
C ALA A 81 7.33 8.66 -3.96
N TRP A 82 8.24 9.33 -4.68
CA TRP A 82 7.95 9.95 -5.96
C TRP A 82 7.56 8.91 -7.02
N TRP A 83 8.27 7.78 -7.09
CA TRP A 83 7.94 6.68 -7.99
C TRP A 83 6.56 6.10 -7.68
N ARG A 84 6.25 5.91 -6.39
CA ARG A 84 4.93 5.45 -5.93
C ARG A 84 3.82 6.40 -6.36
N LYS A 85 4.02 7.70 -6.18
CA LYS A 85 2.98 8.71 -6.42
C LYS A 85 2.79 9.05 -7.90
N TYR A 86 3.89 9.18 -8.65
CA TYR A 86 3.89 9.69 -10.02
C TYR A 86 4.58 8.76 -11.01
N GLY A 87 5.75 8.22 -10.67
CA GLY A 87 6.60 7.46 -11.60
C GLY A 87 5.86 6.30 -12.28
N ARG A 88 5.10 5.50 -11.52
CA ARG A 88 4.28 4.42 -12.09
C ARG A 88 3.25 4.92 -13.10
N LYS A 89 2.52 6.00 -12.76
CA LYS A 89 1.48 6.56 -13.64
C LYS A 89 2.09 7.07 -14.94
N LEU A 90 3.24 7.74 -14.86
CA LEU A 90 3.98 8.22 -16.03
C LEU A 90 4.50 7.07 -16.89
N MET A 91 5.06 6.03 -16.27
CA MET A 91 5.55 4.84 -16.98
C MET A 91 4.41 4.13 -17.71
N TYR A 92 3.28 3.86 -17.04
CA TYR A 92 2.14 3.23 -17.71
C TYR A 92 1.53 4.11 -18.79
N LYS A 93 1.47 5.43 -18.57
CA LYS A 93 1.07 6.37 -19.62
C LYS A 93 2.00 6.27 -20.84
N PHE A 94 3.30 6.30 -20.63
CA PHE A 94 4.29 6.15 -21.71
C PHE A 94 4.14 4.82 -22.45
N LEU A 95 4.02 3.70 -21.72
CA LEU A 95 3.83 2.37 -22.32
C LEU A 95 2.54 2.30 -23.15
N ARG A 96 1.49 2.98 -22.71
CA ARG A 96 0.21 3.05 -23.40
C ARG A 96 0.25 3.96 -24.62
N ASP A 97 0.86 5.14 -24.49
CA ASP A 97 1.01 6.12 -25.58
C ASP A 97 1.86 5.55 -26.74
N HIS A 98 2.72 4.55 -26.45
CA HIS A 98 3.54 3.84 -27.43
C HIS A 98 3.02 2.44 -27.82
N ASP A 99 1.79 2.07 -27.44
CA ASP A 99 1.16 0.77 -27.73
C ASP A 99 1.99 -0.47 -27.31
N ILE A 100 2.87 -0.31 -26.32
CA ILE A 100 3.74 -1.39 -25.82
C ILE A 100 2.94 -2.34 -24.92
N SER A 101 2.07 -1.81 -24.05
CA SER A 101 1.20 -2.62 -23.20
C SER A 101 -0.09 -1.90 -22.86
N TRP A 102 -1.20 -2.63 -22.95
CA TRP A 102 -2.54 -2.20 -22.54
C TRP A 102 -2.97 -2.75 -21.18
N SER A 103 -2.29 -3.79 -20.66
CA SER A 103 -2.56 -4.37 -19.35
C SER A 103 -1.58 -3.81 -18.31
N ASP A 104 -2.13 -3.28 -17.21
CA ASP A 104 -1.34 -3.06 -16.00
C ASP A 104 -0.98 -4.44 -15.47
N SER A 105 0.30 -4.78 -15.40
CA SER A 105 0.86 -6.04 -14.89
C SER A 105 0.64 -6.25 -13.37
N THR A 106 -0.53 -5.86 -12.87
CA THR A 106 -0.99 -6.07 -11.51
C THR A 106 -1.41 -7.53 -11.36
N SER A 107 -0.91 -8.21 -10.33
CA SER A 107 -1.09 -9.68 -10.21
C SER A 107 -2.55 -10.11 -10.05
N SER A 108 -3.44 -9.19 -9.66
CA SER A 108 -4.89 -9.41 -9.59
C SER A 108 -5.66 -8.08 -9.61
N ALA A 109 -6.92 -8.14 -10.05
CA ALA A 109 -7.87 -7.03 -9.91
C ALA A 109 -8.03 -6.60 -8.44
N TRP A 110 -7.91 -7.56 -7.51
CA TRP A 110 -7.87 -7.32 -6.07
C TRP A 110 -6.71 -6.39 -5.66
N GLN A 111 -5.50 -6.69 -6.13
CA GLN A 111 -4.33 -5.83 -5.87
C GLN A 111 -4.46 -4.44 -6.51
N GLN A 112 -5.11 -4.35 -7.68
CA GLN A 112 -5.37 -3.06 -8.34
C GLN A 112 -6.23 -2.13 -7.47
N MET A 113 -7.10 -2.69 -6.60
CA MET A 113 -7.90 -1.90 -5.68
C MET A 113 -7.06 -1.11 -4.67
N PHE A 114 -5.88 -1.59 -4.26
CA PHE A 114 -4.96 -0.88 -3.35
C PHE A 114 -4.09 0.17 -4.05
N GLY A 115 -3.94 0.07 -5.37
CA GLY A 115 -3.10 0.99 -6.15
C GLY A 115 -3.71 2.38 -6.35
N GLN A 116 -5.02 2.53 -6.11
CA GLN A 116 -5.79 3.73 -6.44
C GLN A 116 -5.82 4.74 -5.27
N ILE A 117 -4.69 5.43 -5.04
CA ILE A 117 -4.54 6.42 -3.95
C ILE A 117 -5.35 7.71 -4.15
N ASP A 118 -5.82 7.98 -5.37
CA ASP A 118 -6.58 9.21 -5.68
C ASP A 118 -8.07 9.11 -5.28
N PHE A 119 -8.49 7.96 -4.77
CA PHE A 119 -9.88 7.66 -4.42
C PHE A 119 -9.98 7.22 -2.96
N ARG A 120 -10.91 7.82 -2.22
CA ARG A 120 -11.28 7.40 -0.87
C ARG A 120 -12.46 6.45 -0.93
N THR A 121 -12.45 5.44 -0.09
CA THR A 121 -13.50 4.43 0.01
C THR A 121 -14.55 4.91 1.02
N THR A 122 -15.81 5.04 0.58
CA THR A 122 -16.91 5.58 1.40
C THR A 122 -17.81 4.49 1.98
N GLU A 123 -17.95 3.40 1.24
CA GLU A 123 -18.76 2.25 1.62
C GLU A 123 -18.10 0.94 1.15
N LEU A 124 -18.11 -0.06 2.00
CA LEU A 124 -17.62 -1.41 1.74
C LEU A 124 -18.73 -2.38 2.14
N VAL A 125 -19.15 -3.23 1.22
CA VAL A 125 -20.15 -4.26 1.46
C VAL A 125 -19.56 -5.63 1.16
N VAL A 126 -19.60 -6.51 2.16
CA VAL A 126 -19.13 -7.89 2.11
C VAL A 126 -20.35 -8.80 2.05
N PHE A 127 -20.56 -9.46 0.91
CA PHE A 127 -21.56 -10.50 0.78
C PHE A 127 -20.95 -11.84 1.16
N LEU A 128 -21.57 -12.51 2.12
CA LEU A 128 -21.15 -13.82 2.63
C LEU A 128 -21.83 -14.93 1.83
N LYS A 129 -21.19 -16.10 1.76
CA LYS A 129 -21.73 -17.28 1.05
C LYS A 129 -23.06 -17.78 1.62
N ASN A 130 -23.33 -17.49 2.89
CA ASN A 130 -24.61 -17.83 3.54
C ASN A 130 -25.75 -16.86 3.18
N GLY A 131 -25.53 -15.88 2.30
CA GLY A 131 -26.50 -14.88 1.89
C GLY A 131 -26.62 -13.67 2.82
N ALA A 132 -25.93 -13.65 3.96
CA ALA A 132 -25.82 -12.45 4.79
C ALA A 132 -24.88 -11.44 4.13
N ALA A 133 -24.99 -10.18 4.54
CA ALA A 133 -24.03 -9.15 4.14
C ALA A 133 -23.64 -8.26 5.31
N LEU A 134 -22.40 -7.80 5.31
CA LEU A 134 -21.84 -6.88 6.28
C LEU A 134 -21.45 -5.62 5.53
N ALA A 135 -21.89 -4.46 6.00
CA ALA A 135 -21.50 -3.18 5.41
C ALA A 135 -20.73 -2.34 6.43
N SER A 136 -19.71 -1.64 5.95
CA SER A 136 -19.07 -0.51 6.62
C SER A 136 -19.40 0.75 5.84
N ARG A 137 -20.16 1.65 6.45
CA ARG A 137 -20.53 2.95 5.90
C ARG A 137 -19.89 4.08 6.68
N ASP A 138 -19.71 5.21 6.01
CA ASP A 138 -19.08 6.41 6.57
C ASP A 138 -17.68 6.09 7.11
N MET A 139 -16.86 5.47 6.26
CA MET A 139 -15.56 4.94 6.64
C MET A 139 -14.56 6.00 7.11
N GLY A 140 -14.77 7.29 6.79
CA GLY A 140 -13.91 8.38 7.25
C GLY A 140 -13.77 8.43 8.77
N ARG A 141 -14.81 8.08 9.52
CA ARG A 141 -14.79 8.05 10.99
C ARG A 141 -13.87 7.00 11.61
N PHE A 142 -13.39 6.06 10.80
CA PHE A 142 -12.54 4.95 11.22
C PHE A 142 -11.08 5.13 10.77
N GLU A 143 -10.71 6.22 10.08
CA GLU A 143 -9.35 6.42 9.54
C GLU A 143 -8.27 6.42 10.63
N GLY A 144 -8.56 6.91 11.83
CA GLY A 144 -7.63 6.96 12.97
C GLY A 144 -7.61 5.70 13.85
N LEU A 145 -8.38 4.67 13.52
CA LEU A 145 -8.46 3.45 14.33
C LEU A 145 -7.44 2.40 13.88
N ALA A 146 -7.25 1.35 14.69
CA ALA A 146 -6.41 0.22 14.34
C ALA A 146 -6.89 -0.42 13.03
N ASN A 147 -5.98 -0.66 12.08
CA ASN A 147 -6.28 -1.11 10.70
C ASN A 147 -6.92 -0.06 9.79
N GLY A 148 -7.03 1.20 10.23
CA GLY A 148 -7.68 2.26 9.47
C GLY A 148 -9.15 1.93 9.18
N PRO A 149 -9.74 2.46 8.10
CA PRO A 149 -11.17 2.28 7.85
C PRO A 149 -11.58 0.84 7.51
N PHE A 150 -10.67 0.10 6.87
CA PHE A 150 -10.77 -1.31 6.52
C PHE A 150 -9.41 -1.81 6.04
N THR A 151 -9.19 -3.12 6.15
CA THR A 151 -8.04 -3.80 5.54
C THR A 151 -8.56 -4.84 4.56
N LEU A 152 -8.02 -4.83 3.35
CA LEU A 152 -8.12 -5.95 2.43
C LEU A 152 -6.82 -6.73 2.56
N GLY A 153 -6.90 -8.01 2.91
CA GLY A 153 -5.76 -8.91 2.99
C GLY A 153 -5.43 -9.46 1.60
N ASN A 154 -4.17 -9.76 1.35
CA ASN A 154 -3.74 -10.24 0.04
C ASN A 154 -4.27 -11.63 -0.31
N GLN A 155 -4.70 -12.40 0.69
CA GLN A 155 -5.36 -13.70 0.50
C GLN A 155 -6.87 -13.58 0.24
N GLY A 156 -7.39 -12.35 0.12
CA GLY A 156 -8.80 -12.06 -0.14
C GLY A 156 -9.65 -11.94 1.14
N ASP A 157 -9.04 -12.05 2.31
CA ASP A 157 -9.66 -11.78 3.61
C ASP A 157 -9.87 -10.28 3.83
N VAL A 158 -10.78 -9.91 4.73
CA VAL A 158 -11.17 -8.51 4.96
C VAL A 158 -11.35 -8.24 6.44
N ILE A 159 -10.83 -7.11 6.90
CA ILE A 159 -11.16 -6.52 8.21
C ILE A 159 -11.97 -5.24 7.96
N LEU A 160 -13.11 -5.12 8.63
CA LEU A 160 -13.95 -3.93 8.57
C LEU A 160 -14.68 -3.65 9.88
N TYR A 161 -15.03 -2.38 10.10
CA TYR A 161 -15.94 -1.95 11.16
C TYR A 161 -17.38 -2.08 10.66
N VAL A 162 -18.13 -3.06 11.17
CA VAL A 162 -19.47 -3.39 10.63
C VAL A 162 -20.52 -2.43 11.17
N THR A 163 -21.05 -1.58 10.31
CA THR A 163 -22.07 -0.56 10.65
C THR A 163 -23.48 -1.03 10.36
N ASP A 164 -23.63 -1.95 9.40
CA ASP A 164 -24.92 -2.50 9.05
C ASP A 164 -24.78 -3.99 8.71
N ARG A 165 -25.78 -4.78 9.12
CA ARG A 165 -25.85 -6.22 8.84
C ARG A 165 -27.14 -6.52 8.09
N LEU A 166 -27.04 -7.19 6.95
CA LEU A 166 -28.19 -7.74 6.23
C LEU A 166 -28.57 -9.08 6.83
N SER A 167 -29.78 -9.18 7.38
CA SER A 167 -30.29 -10.43 7.93
C SER A 167 -30.85 -11.33 6.83
N VAL A 168 -30.38 -12.58 6.76
CA VAL A 168 -30.88 -13.60 5.83
C VAL A 168 -32.37 -13.89 6.05
N LYS A 169 -32.85 -13.78 7.30
CA LYS A 169 -34.24 -14.11 7.65
C LYS A 169 -35.24 -13.04 7.21
N THR A 170 -34.85 -11.76 7.29
CA THR A 170 -35.76 -10.64 7.03
C THR A 170 -35.47 -9.91 5.72
N GLY A 171 -34.30 -10.12 5.12
CA GLY A 171 -33.83 -9.37 3.95
C GLY A 171 -33.62 -7.88 4.23
N LYS A 172 -33.62 -7.45 5.50
CA LYS A 172 -33.49 -6.04 5.90
C LYS A 172 -32.12 -5.77 6.49
N TRP A 173 -31.61 -4.59 6.19
CA TRP A 173 -30.43 -4.03 6.85
C TRP A 173 -30.78 -3.61 8.27
N LYS A 174 -29.98 -4.07 9.24
CA LYS A 174 -30.02 -3.63 10.62
C LYS A 174 -28.74 -2.86 10.91
N LYS A 175 -28.88 -1.62 11.36
CA LYS A 175 -27.75 -0.80 11.79
C LYS A 175 -27.19 -1.34 13.11
N ASP A 176 -25.87 -1.41 13.19
CA ASP A 176 -25.14 -1.70 14.41
C ASP A 176 -24.67 -0.36 15.00
N GLU A 177 -25.18 -0.03 16.18
CA GLU A 177 -24.88 1.24 16.85
C GLU A 177 -23.65 1.13 17.77
N ASN A 178 -23.25 -0.09 18.12
CA ASN A 178 -22.18 -0.35 19.10
C ASN A 178 -20.84 -0.69 18.44
N VAL A 179 -20.58 -0.13 17.24
CA VAL A 179 -19.30 -0.33 16.54
C VAL A 179 -18.14 0.30 17.30
N ILE A 180 -18.38 1.44 17.93
CA ILE A 180 -17.46 2.08 18.87
C ILE A 180 -18.21 2.17 20.20
N TYR A 181 -17.76 1.38 21.17
CA TYR A 181 -18.36 1.35 22.50
C TYR A 181 -17.32 1.76 23.52
N ASN A 182 -17.59 2.81 24.30
CA ASN A 182 -16.73 3.22 25.40
C ASN A 182 -17.25 2.49 26.66
N PRO A 183 -16.52 1.54 27.28
CA PRO A 183 -15.06 1.46 27.45
C PRO A 183 -14.30 0.45 26.56
N ASP A 184 -14.98 -0.39 25.79
CA ASP A 184 -14.39 -1.56 25.12
C ASP A 184 -13.62 -1.24 23.82
N GLY A 185 -13.76 -0.02 23.29
CA GLY A 185 -13.11 0.44 22.07
C GLY A 185 -13.93 0.17 20.81
N ALA A 186 -13.24 -0.03 19.69
CA ALA A 186 -13.87 -0.21 18.38
C ALA A 186 -13.87 -1.68 17.95
N LEU A 187 -15.04 -2.20 17.58
CA LEU A 187 -15.25 -3.58 17.16
C LEU A 187 -14.88 -3.79 15.68
N ALA A 188 -13.65 -4.20 15.43
CA ALA A 188 -13.23 -4.68 14.12
C ALA A 188 -13.74 -6.11 13.88
N THR A 189 -14.30 -6.37 12.70
CA THR A 189 -14.74 -7.72 12.29
C THR A 189 -13.80 -8.26 11.23
N TYR A 190 -13.23 -9.43 11.48
CA TYR A 190 -12.48 -10.19 10.49
C TYR A 190 -13.42 -11.14 9.73
N VAL A 191 -13.32 -11.13 8.40
CA VAL A 191 -14.04 -12.03 7.50
C VAL A 191 -13.02 -12.81 6.67
N PRO A 192 -12.94 -14.13 6.84
CA PRO A 192 -11.99 -14.94 6.10
C PRO A 192 -12.42 -15.09 4.63
N ALA A 193 -11.44 -15.22 3.73
CA ALA A 193 -11.65 -15.24 2.29
C ALA A 193 -12.63 -16.34 1.82
N ASP A 194 -12.61 -17.50 2.48
CA ASP A 194 -13.46 -18.64 2.16
C ASP A 194 -14.95 -18.39 2.43
N GLN A 195 -15.29 -17.38 3.26
CA GLN A 195 -16.68 -17.01 3.57
C GLN A 195 -17.22 -15.91 2.66
N ILE A 196 -16.35 -15.23 1.91
CA ILE A 196 -16.71 -14.11 1.05
C ILE A 196 -17.19 -14.65 -0.30
N ALA A 197 -18.38 -14.23 -0.70
CA ALA A 197 -18.94 -14.51 -2.02
C ALA A 197 -18.66 -13.35 -3.00
N ARG A 198 -18.78 -12.11 -2.53
CA ARG A 198 -18.58 -10.89 -3.32
C ARG A 198 -18.25 -9.71 -2.43
N LEU A 199 -17.47 -8.78 -2.96
CA LEU A 199 -17.21 -7.49 -2.36
C LEU A 199 -17.67 -6.36 -3.27
N GLU A 200 -18.32 -5.36 -2.69
CA GLU A 200 -18.69 -4.13 -3.36
C GLU A 200 -18.06 -2.96 -2.62
N ILE A 201 -17.34 -2.12 -3.37
CA ILE A 201 -16.63 -0.97 -2.82
C ILE A 201 -17.09 0.28 -3.55
N ARG A 202 -17.62 1.23 -2.79
CA ARG A 202 -17.96 2.56 -3.27
C ARG A 202 -16.82 3.51 -2.97
N ARG A 203 -16.40 4.27 -3.98
CA ARG A 203 -15.31 5.24 -3.87
C ARG A 203 -15.72 6.59 -4.42
N ILE A 204 -15.11 7.63 -3.86
CA ILE A 204 -15.18 9.00 -4.36
C ILE A 204 -13.77 9.51 -4.57
N ARG A 205 -13.59 10.50 -5.44
CA ARG A 205 -12.28 11.13 -5.61
C ARG A 205 -11.88 11.80 -4.30
N ALA A 206 -10.62 11.68 -3.90
CA ALA A 206 -10.14 12.19 -2.62
C ALA A 206 -10.39 13.69 -2.44
N ARG A 207 -10.30 14.47 -3.53
CA ARG A 207 -10.59 15.92 -3.54
C ARG A 207 -12.08 16.29 -3.37
N ASP A 208 -12.97 15.35 -3.65
CA ASP A 208 -14.42 15.53 -3.61
C ASP A 208 -15.01 14.94 -2.29
N ALA A 209 -14.15 14.49 -1.37
CA ALA A 209 -14.55 13.85 -0.12
C ALA A 209 -14.92 14.90 0.94
N PRO A 210 -16.13 14.85 1.51
CA PRO A 210 -16.53 15.77 2.55
C PRO A 210 -15.75 15.51 3.85
N GLY A 211 -15.12 16.56 4.41
CA GLY A 211 -14.77 16.62 5.84
C GLY A 211 -13.37 16.17 6.28
N ILE A 212 -12.38 16.01 5.40
CA ILE A 212 -11.00 15.67 5.82
C ILE A 212 -10.00 16.57 5.07
N PRO A 213 -9.10 17.32 5.76
CA PRO A 213 -8.15 18.20 5.09
C PRO A 213 -7.21 17.39 4.18
N SER A 214 -6.90 17.98 3.03
CA SER A 214 -5.89 17.51 2.06
C SER A 214 -4.50 17.42 2.66
#